data_AF-A0A961QMA4-F1
#
_entry.id   AF-A0A961QMA4-F1
#
_cell.length_a   1.000
_cell.length_b   1.000
_cell.length_c   1.000
_cell.angle_alpha   90.00
_cell.angle_beta   90.00
_cell.angle_gamma   90.00
#
_symmetry.space_group_name_H-M   'P 1'
#
loop_
_entity.id
_entity.type
_entity.pdbx_description
1 polymer ?
#
loop_
_entity_poly.entity_id
_entity_poly.type
_entity_poly.pdbx_seq_one_letter_code
_entity_poly.pdbx_strand_id
1 'polypeptide(L)'
;MKDILQELETRRSAARQGGGARRIEAQHAKGKLTARERIELLLDEGSFEEFDMFVAHRCTDFGMEKDRPSGDGVVTGWGTVNGRMVYVFSQDFTVFGGSLSETHAQKICKIMDMAIQNGAPVIGLNDSGGARIQEGVASLAGYADVFQRNI
;
A
#
# COMPACT_ATOMS: atom_id res chain seq x y z
N MET A 1 -12.60 18.05 -20.14
CA MET A 1 -11.52 17.05 -20.28
C MET A 1 -10.21 17.50 -19.64
N LYS A 2 -9.68 18.72 -19.92
CA LYS A 2 -8.50 19.27 -19.24
C LYS A 2 -8.64 19.34 -17.70
N ASP A 3 -9.81 19.77 -17.22
CA ASP A 3 -10.13 19.88 -15.79
C ASP A 3 -10.09 18.52 -15.05
N ILE A 4 -10.68 17.48 -15.64
CA ILE A 4 -10.70 16.12 -15.08
C ILE A 4 -9.28 15.54 -14.95
N LEU A 5 -8.41 15.80 -15.92
CA LEU A 5 -7.01 15.35 -15.87
C LEU A 5 -6.24 16.07 -14.75
N GLN A 6 -6.50 17.36 -14.54
CA GLN A 6 -5.87 18.13 -13.47
C GLN A 6 -6.35 17.68 -12.09
N GLU A 7 -7.63 17.38 -11.94
CA GLU A 7 -8.20 16.79 -10.72
C GLU A 7 -7.58 15.41 -10.42
N LEU A 8 -7.43 14.56 -11.45
CA LEU A 8 -6.76 13.26 -11.30
C LEU A 8 -5.32 13.41 -10.81
N GLU A 9 -4.54 14.30 -11.41
CA GLU A 9 -3.16 14.55 -10.96
C GLU A 9 -3.09 15.12 -9.55
N THR A 10 -4.04 15.97 -9.17
CA THR A 10 -4.16 16.49 -7.81
C THR A 10 -4.40 15.36 -6.81
N ARG A 11 -5.32 14.44 -7.11
CA ARG A 11 -5.58 13.26 -6.27
C ARG A 11 -4.38 12.30 -6.21
N ARG A 12 -3.68 12.09 -7.33
CA ARG A 12 -2.45 11.28 -7.35
C ARG A 12 -1.36 11.88 -6.48
N SER A 13 -1.16 13.19 -6.59
CA SER A 13 -0.20 13.92 -5.77
C SER A 13 -0.53 13.78 -4.28
N ALA A 14 -1.81 13.97 -3.90
CA ALA A 14 -2.26 13.79 -2.53
C ALA A 14 -2.06 12.35 -2.02
N ALA A 15 -2.43 11.33 -2.80
CA ALA A 15 -2.24 9.92 -2.44
C ALA A 15 -0.76 9.54 -2.28
N ARG A 16 0.14 10.16 -3.06
CA ARG A 16 1.59 9.94 -2.94
C ARG A 16 2.20 10.49 -1.65
N GLN A 17 1.54 11.43 -0.99
CA GLN A 17 2.02 11.99 0.29
C GLN A 17 1.78 11.06 1.49
N GLY A 18 1.02 9.96 1.34
CA GLY A 18 0.76 9.01 2.42
C GLY A 18 0.23 9.71 3.68
N GLY A 19 0.93 9.54 4.81
CA GLY A 19 0.61 10.18 6.09
C GLY A 19 1.01 11.66 6.22
N GLY A 20 1.51 12.28 5.15
CA GLY A 20 1.88 13.69 5.06
C GLY A 20 3.34 14.00 5.45
N ALA A 21 3.80 15.19 5.06
CA ALA A 21 5.20 15.63 5.17
C ALA A 21 5.82 15.40 6.56
N ARG A 22 5.13 15.77 7.64
CA ARG A 22 5.62 15.57 9.02
C ARG A 22 5.92 14.10 9.34
N ARG A 23 5.10 13.17 8.85
CA ARG A 23 5.30 11.73 9.10
C ARG A 23 6.38 11.14 8.20
N ILE A 24 6.52 11.66 6.97
CA ILE A 24 7.63 11.33 6.08
C ILE A 24 8.96 11.77 6.69
N GLU A 25 9.06 13.02 7.15
CA GLU A 25 10.26 13.53 7.84
C GLU A 25 10.61 12.70 9.08
N ALA A 26 9.61 12.33 9.88
CA ALA A 26 9.82 11.45 11.04
C ALA A 26 10.29 10.04 10.67
N GLN A 27 9.91 9.54 9.49
CA GLN A 27 10.37 8.27 8.96
C GLN A 27 11.84 8.37 8.49
N HIS A 28 12.17 9.41 7.73
CA HIS A 28 13.53 9.71 7.28
C HIS A 28 14.50 9.98 8.45
N ALA A 29 14.05 10.69 9.49
CA ALA A 29 14.84 10.94 10.69
C ALA A 29 15.23 9.65 11.44
N LYS A 30 14.50 8.54 11.21
CA LYS A 30 14.86 7.20 11.72
C LYS A 30 15.79 6.42 10.79
N GLY A 31 16.28 7.04 9.71
CA GLY A 31 17.08 6.38 8.67
C GLY A 31 16.28 5.42 7.79
N LYS A 32 14.95 5.55 7.76
CA LYS A 32 14.07 4.70 6.95
C LYS A 32 13.55 5.45 5.72
N LEU A 33 13.53 4.77 4.58
CA LEU A 33 12.79 5.22 3.40
C LEU A 33 11.27 5.10 3.61
N THR A 34 10.48 5.85 2.85
CA THR A 34 9.03 5.69 2.69
C THR A 34 8.69 4.45 1.85
N ALA A 35 7.41 4.06 1.82
CA ALA A 35 6.97 2.91 1.02
C ALA A 35 7.28 3.07 -0.48
N ARG A 36 7.08 4.28 -1.03
CA ARG A 36 7.28 4.55 -2.46
C ARG A 36 8.75 4.65 -2.83
N GLU A 37 9.58 5.28 -2.00
CA GLU A 37 11.03 5.31 -2.20
C GLU A 37 11.65 3.90 -2.21
N ARG A 38 11.12 2.97 -1.40
CA ARG A 38 11.59 1.57 -1.40
C ARG A 38 11.24 0.85 -2.70
N ILE A 39 10.05 1.10 -3.25
CA ILE A 39 9.61 0.53 -4.52
C ILE A 39 10.48 1.09 -5.66
N GLU A 40 10.70 2.40 -5.67
CA GLU A 40 11.54 3.08 -6.66
C GLU A 40 12.99 2.61 -6.62
N LEU A 41 13.53 2.31 -5.44
CA LEU A 41 14.87 1.74 -5.29
C LEU A 41 14.95 0.27 -5.72
N LEU A 42 13.89 -0.49 -5.52
CA LEU A 42 13.85 -1.94 -5.78
C LEU A 42 13.66 -2.27 -7.26
N LEU A 43 12.77 -1.54 -7.93
CA LEU A 43 12.34 -1.83 -9.30
C LEU A 43 13.19 -1.08 -10.32
N ASP A 44 13.21 -1.60 -11.55
CA ASP A 44 13.82 -0.91 -12.68
C ASP A 44 13.09 0.43 -12.91
N GLU A 45 13.85 1.47 -13.26
CA GLU A 45 13.34 2.84 -13.43
C GLU A 45 12.15 2.89 -14.40
N GLY A 46 11.06 3.53 -13.96
CA GLY A 46 9.84 3.68 -14.77
C GLY A 46 9.02 2.42 -14.98
N SER A 47 9.38 1.29 -14.36
CA SER A 47 8.64 0.01 -14.53
C SER A 47 7.43 -0.16 -13.61
N PHE A 48 7.31 0.65 -12.55
CA PHE A 48 6.28 0.45 -11.54
C PHE A 48 4.89 0.87 -12.01
N GLU A 49 3.97 -0.09 -12.03
CA GLU A 49 2.55 0.08 -12.30
C GLU A 49 1.74 -0.20 -11.03
N GLU A 50 1.16 0.86 -10.47
CA GLU A 50 0.44 0.80 -9.19
C GLU A 50 -1.02 0.41 -9.35
N PHE A 51 -1.49 -0.50 -8.49
CA PHE A 51 -2.90 -0.83 -8.33
C PHE A 51 -3.52 -0.15 -7.12
N ASP A 52 -4.79 0.20 -7.26
CA ASP A 52 -5.67 0.57 -6.14
C ASP A 52 -5.12 1.74 -5.30
N MET A 53 -4.47 2.71 -5.96
CA MET A 53 -3.92 3.93 -5.34
C MET A 53 -4.98 4.70 -4.53
N PHE A 54 -6.22 4.77 -5.02
CA PHE A 54 -7.30 5.57 -4.42
C PHE A 54 -8.22 4.78 -3.49
N VAL A 55 -7.99 3.48 -3.33
CA VAL A 55 -8.79 2.66 -2.42
C VAL A 55 -8.56 3.13 -0.98
N ALA A 56 -9.63 3.20 -0.18
CA ALA A 56 -9.58 3.58 1.23
C ALA A 56 -10.45 2.62 2.04
N HIS A 57 -10.12 2.44 3.32
CA HIS A 57 -10.92 1.58 4.19
C HIS A 57 -12.37 2.05 4.28
N ARG A 58 -13.26 1.10 4.56
CA ARG A 58 -14.71 1.33 4.68
C ARG A 58 -15.18 1.43 6.13
N CYS A 59 -14.26 1.27 7.09
CA CYS A 59 -14.55 1.38 8.52
C CYS A 59 -15.18 2.73 8.91
N THR A 60 -16.15 2.66 9.81
CA THR A 60 -16.84 3.79 10.46
C THR A 60 -16.77 3.72 11.99
N ASP A 61 -16.05 2.74 12.53
CA ASP A 61 -15.90 2.58 13.96
C ASP A 61 -14.81 3.51 14.49
N PHE A 62 -14.91 3.89 15.77
CA PHE A 62 -13.88 4.68 16.47
C PHE A 62 -13.46 6.00 15.78
N GLY A 63 -14.34 6.59 14.96
CA GLY A 63 -14.07 7.85 14.25
C GLY A 63 -13.27 7.71 12.96
N MET A 64 -13.04 6.48 12.48
CA MET A 64 -12.29 6.19 11.25
C MET A 64 -12.93 6.82 10.00
N GLU A 65 -14.24 7.10 10.01
CA GLU A 65 -14.94 7.74 8.89
C GLU A 65 -14.40 9.14 8.54
N LYS A 66 -13.69 9.79 9.48
CA LYS A 66 -13.14 11.14 9.33
C LYS A 66 -11.79 11.19 8.64
N ASP A 67 -11.06 10.07 8.60
CA ASP A 67 -9.70 10.00 8.06
C ASP A 67 -9.57 8.74 7.21
N ARG A 68 -9.63 8.91 5.88
CA ARG A 68 -9.63 7.84 4.88
C ARG A 68 -8.49 8.04 3.87
N PRO A 69 -7.23 7.85 4.28
CA PRO A 69 -6.08 8.04 3.41
C PRO A 69 -6.15 7.09 2.22
N SER A 70 -5.85 7.62 1.03
CA SER A 70 -5.76 6.83 -0.20
C SER A 70 -4.67 5.77 -0.10
N GLY A 71 -4.96 4.59 -0.62
CA GLY A 71 -4.08 3.43 -0.61
C GLY A 71 -4.17 2.59 0.67
N ASP A 72 -4.78 3.12 1.73
CA ASP A 72 -5.02 2.45 3.02
C ASP A 72 -3.76 1.89 3.71
N GLY A 73 -2.64 2.58 3.51
CA GLY A 73 -1.36 2.27 4.16
C GLY A 73 -0.56 1.13 3.52
N VAL A 74 -0.89 0.75 2.27
CA VAL A 74 -0.04 -0.12 1.45
C VAL A 74 -0.03 0.33 0.00
N VAL A 75 1.17 0.39 -0.58
CA VAL A 75 1.37 0.59 -2.01
C VAL A 75 1.56 -0.79 -2.64
N THR A 76 0.77 -1.11 -3.67
CA THR A 76 0.76 -2.44 -4.31
C THR A 76 0.82 -2.27 -5.82
N GLY A 77 1.54 -3.14 -6.49
CA GLY A 77 1.66 -3.08 -7.94
C GLY A 77 2.52 -4.19 -8.51
N TRP A 78 2.94 -4.00 -9.75
CA TRP A 78 3.95 -4.80 -10.39
C TRP A 78 5.00 -3.90 -11.04
N GLY A 79 6.14 -4.48 -11.41
CA GLY A 79 7.14 -3.85 -12.24
C GLY A 79 8.20 -4.86 -12.62
N THR A 80 9.42 -4.41 -12.88
CA THR A 80 10.52 -5.32 -13.24
C THR A 80 11.72 -5.16 -12.33
N VAL A 81 12.47 -6.25 -12.14
CA VAL A 81 13.79 -6.26 -11.51
C VAL A 81 14.74 -6.95 -12.47
N ASN A 82 15.72 -6.22 -13.01
CA ASN A 82 16.58 -6.70 -14.09
C ASN A 82 15.78 -7.23 -15.29
N GLY A 83 14.72 -6.53 -15.67
CA GLY A 83 13.81 -6.88 -16.78
C GLY A 83 12.87 -8.06 -16.48
N ARG A 84 12.88 -8.62 -15.28
CA ARG A 84 12.00 -9.74 -14.89
C ARG A 84 10.80 -9.22 -14.12
N MET A 85 9.60 -9.58 -14.56
CA MET A 85 8.35 -9.19 -13.91
C MET A 85 8.31 -9.66 -12.45
N VAL A 86 7.95 -8.75 -11.55
CA VAL A 86 7.69 -9.02 -10.12
C VAL A 86 6.45 -8.25 -9.66
N TYR A 87 5.71 -8.82 -8.73
CA TYR A 87 4.69 -8.12 -7.96
C TYR A 87 5.30 -7.62 -6.65
N VAL A 88 4.88 -6.46 -6.18
CA VAL A 88 5.41 -5.86 -4.95
C VAL A 88 4.30 -5.22 -4.14
N PHE A 89 4.35 -5.42 -2.82
CA PHE A 89 3.68 -4.55 -1.87
C PHE A 89 4.70 -3.88 -0.95
N SER A 90 4.46 -2.62 -0.63
CA SER A 90 5.20 -1.89 0.40
C SER A 90 4.26 -1.21 1.37
N GLN A 91 4.35 -1.59 2.63
CA GLN A 91 3.55 -1.00 3.69
C GLN A 91 4.07 0.39 4.04
N ASP A 92 3.15 1.33 4.24
CA ASP A 92 3.45 2.72 4.56
C ASP A 92 3.20 3.00 6.03
N PHE A 93 4.30 3.01 6.81
CA PHE A 93 4.25 3.30 8.25
C PHE A 93 3.70 4.70 8.56
N THR A 94 3.75 5.63 7.60
CA THR A 94 3.23 6.97 7.80
C THR A 94 1.69 6.97 7.89
N VAL A 95 1.02 5.98 7.31
CA VAL A 95 -0.45 5.83 7.34
C VAL A 95 -0.85 4.84 8.44
N PHE A 96 -1.48 5.34 9.50
CA PHE A 96 -1.90 4.53 10.67
C PHE A 96 -0.83 3.55 11.20
N GLY A 97 0.46 3.92 11.16
CA GLY A 97 1.54 3.03 11.59
C GLY A 97 1.73 1.80 10.71
N GLY A 98 1.29 1.86 9.44
CA GLY A 98 1.27 0.73 8.52
C GLY A 98 0.31 -0.39 8.94
N SER A 99 -0.62 -0.12 9.86
CA SER A 99 -1.51 -1.15 10.40
C SER A 99 -2.41 -1.74 9.32
N LEU A 100 -2.56 -3.06 9.36
CA LEU A 100 -3.29 -3.84 8.38
C LEU A 100 -4.79 -3.80 8.69
N SER A 101 -5.55 -3.21 7.78
CA SER A 101 -7.02 -3.25 7.69
C SER A 101 -7.50 -4.34 6.74
N GLU A 102 -8.82 -4.54 6.69
CA GLU A 102 -9.44 -5.40 5.67
C GLU A 102 -9.04 -4.96 4.25
N THR A 103 -9.16 -3.66 3.96
CA THR A 103 -8.90 -3.12 2.63
C THR A 103 -7.41 -3.15 2.25
N HIS A 104 -6.52 -2.90 3.21
CA HIS A 104 -5.08 -3.10 3.05
C HIS A 104 -4.74 -4.56 2.71
N ALA A 105 -5.33 -5.53 3.44
CA ALA A 105 -5.15 -6.95 3.16
C ALA A 105 -5.67 -7.34 1.78
N GLN A 106 -6.85 -6.86 1.39
CA GLN A 106 -7.42 -7.12 0.06
C GLN A 106 -6.50 -6.66 -1.07
N LYS A 107 -5.83 -5.51 -0.93
CA LYS A 107 -4.83 -5.04 -1.90
C LYS A 107 -3.63 -5.99 -2.01
N ILE A 108 -3.12 -6.50 -0.88
CA ILE A 108 -2.02 -7.47 -0.86
C ILE A 108 -2.47 -8.79 -1.51
N CYS A 109 -3.62 -9.33 -1.09
CA CYS A 109 -4.19 -10.55 -1.64
C CYS A 109 -4.37 -10.46 -3.16
N LYS A 110 -4.85 -9.33 -3.67
CA LYS A 110 -5.02 -9.11 -5.11
C LYS A 110 -3.71 -9.28 -5.88
N ILE A 111 -2.61 -8.68 -5.44
CA ILE A 111 -1.34 -8.82 -6.16
C ILE A 111 -0.73 -10.22 -6.00
N MET A 112 -0.99 -10.91 -4.88
CA MET A 112 -0.56 -12.30 -4.70
C MET A 112 -1.31 -13.23 -5.67
N ASP A 113 -2.62 -13.04 -5.82
CA ASP A 113 -3.44 -13.80 -6.77
C ASP A 113 -2.98 -13.55 -8.22
N MET A 114 -2.70 -12.29 -8.56
CA MET A 114 -2.16 -11.93 -9.88
C MET A 114 -0.76 -12.52 -10.11
N ALA A 115 0.09 -12.57 -9.09
CA ALA A 115 1.42 -13.15 -9.18
C ALA A 115 1.40 -14.66 -9.43
N ILE A 116 0.51 -15.38 -8.73
CA ILE A 116 0.26 -16.80 -8.97
C ILE A 116 -0.24 -17.01 -10.41
N GLN A 117 -1.22 -16.22 -10.85
CA GLN A 117 -1.78 -16.32 -12.20
C GLN A 117 -0.74 -16.11 -13.29
N ASN A 118 0.20 -15.19 -13.09
CA ASN A 118 1.22 -14.83 -14.09
C ASN A 118 2.57 -15.53 -13.89
N GLY A 119 2.71 -16.39 -12.87
CA GLY A 119 3.96 -17.08 -12.57
C GLY A 119 5.12 -16.14 -12.23
N ALA A 120 4.84 -15.05 -11.51
CA ALA A 120 5.82 -14.04 -11.14
C ALA A 120 6.12 -14.02 -9.62
N PRO A 121 7.34 -13.64 -9.19
CA PRO A 121 7.65 -13.47 -7.77
C PRO A 121 6.82 -12.36 -7.12
N VAL A 122 6.55 -12.51 -5.82
CA VAL A 122 6.01 -11.45 -4.96
C VAL A 122 7.08 -11.00 -3.98
N ILE A 123 7.30 -9.68 -3.88
CA ILE A 123 8.21 -9.07 -2.90
C ILE A 123 7.38 -8.26 -1.90
N GLY A 124 7.48 -8.61 -0.61
CA GLY A 124 6.81 -7.91 0.47
C GLY A 124 7.75 -7.03 1.28
N LEU A 125 7.56 -5.71 1.23
CA LEU A 125 8.30 -4.72 2.00
C LEU A 125 7.48 -4.33 3.24
N ASN A 126 7.72 -5.06 4.34
CA ASN A 126 6.94 -4.97 5.57
C ASN A 126 7.41 -3.82 6.47
N ASP A 127 6.47 -2.97 6.89
CA ASP A 127 6.68 -1.87 7.84
C ASP A 127 5.33 -1.51 8.49
N SER A 128 4.88 -2.39 9.37
CA SER A 128 3.57 -2.36 10.00
C SER A 128 3.66 -2.52 11.50
N GLY A 129 2.80 -1.78 12.22
CA GLY A 129 2.55 -1.96 13.66
C GLY A 129 1.65 -3.15 14.00
N GLY A 130 1.15 -3.90 13.02
CA GLY A 130 0.27 -5.05 13.22
C GLY A 130 -1.17 -4.81 12.76
N ALA A 131 -2.11 -5.50 13.39
CA ALA A 131 -3.54 -5.37 13.12
C ALA A 131 -4.06 -3.97 13.41
N ARG A 132 -4.94 -3.45 12.54
CA ARG A 132 -5.67 -2.21 12.82
C ARG A 132 -6.78 -2.50 13.82
N ILE A 133 -6.51 -2.19 15.09
CA ILE A 133 -7.41 -2.45 16.23
C ILE A 133 -8.82 -1.88 15.99
N GLN A 134 -8.90 -0.72 15.34
CA GLN A 134 -10.16 -0.03 15.04
C GLN A 134 -11.08 -0.83 14.10
N GLU A 135 -10.54 -1.76 13.31
CA GLU A 135 -11.33 -2.65 12.44
C GLU A 135 -11.58 -4.03 13.05
N GLY A 136 -11.01 -4.31 14.24
CA GLY A 136 -11.25 -5.52 15.01
C GLY A 136 -11.07 -6.80 14.19
N VAL A 137 -12.12 -7.62 14.14
CA VAL A 137 -12.11 -8.95 13.51
C VAL A 137 -11.86 -8.87 12.00
N ALA A 138 -12.25 -7.78 11.33
CA ALA A 138 -12.02 -7.62 9.90
C ALA A 138 -10.52 -7.54 9.56
N SER A 139 -9.72 -6.90 10.42
CA SER A 139 -8.26 -6.90 10.31
C SER A 139 -7.66 -8.29 10.48
N LEU A 140 -8.16 -9.08 11.45
CA LEU A 140 -7.70 -10.45 11.68
C LEU A 140 -8.05 -11.39 10.52
N ALA A 141 -9.26 -11.25 9.96
CA ALA A 141 -9.65 -11.97 8.75
C ALA A 141 -8.71 -11.63 7.57
N GLY A 142 -8.36 -10.34 7.42
CA GLY A 142 -7.38 -9.90 6.42
C GLY A 142 -6.01 -10.56 6.58
N TYR A 143 -5.52 -10.73 7.80
CA TYR A 143 -4.30 -11.51 8.04
C TYR A 143 -4.44 -12.97 7.61
N ALA A 144 -5.54 -13.62 7.96
CA ALA A 144 -5.79 -15.01 7.57
C ALA A 144 -5.78 -15.18 6.04
N ASP A 145 -6.39 -14.25 5.31
CA ASP A 145 -6.42 -14.26 3.84
C ASP A 145 -5.03 -14.12 3.21
N VAL A 146 -4.16 -13.28 3.79
CA VAL A 146 -2.77 -13.12 3.35
C VAL A 146 -1.96 -14.37 3.68
N PHE A 147 -2.11 -14.94 4.88
CA PHE A 147 -1.40 -16.15 5.28
C PHE A 147 -1.77 -17.36 4.42
N GLN A 148 -3.05 -17.52 4.09
CA GLN A 148 -3.53 -18.61 3.23
C GLN A 148 -2.88 -18.61 1.84
N ARG A 149 -2.45 -17.44 1.34
CA ARG A 149 -1.77 -17.29 0.04
C ARG A 149 -0.26 -17.50 0.11
N ASN A 150 0.31 -17.64 1.31
CA ASN A 150 1.74 -17.89 1.51
C ASN A 150 2.07 -19.40 1.67
N ILE A 151 1.06 -20.27 1.74
CA ILE A 151 1.21 -21.71 1.97
C ILE A 151 0.64 -22.56 0.83
#